data_AF-A0A495QZJ1-F1
#
_entry.id   AF-A0A495QZJ1-F1
#
_cell.length_a   1.000
_cell.length_b   1.000
_cell.length_c   1.000
_cell.angle_alpha   90.00
_cell.angle_beta   90.00
_cell.angle_gamma   90.00
#
_symmetry.space_group_name_H-M   'P 1'
#
loop_
_entity.id
_entity.type
_entity.pdbx_description
1 polymer ?
#
loop_
_entity_poly.entity_id
_entity_poly.type
_entity_poly.pdbx_seq_one_letter_code
_entity_poly.pdbx_strand_id
1 'polypeptide(L)'
;MSEPQHAQTADRCPVCGRPAGTDAQCRDCGWTLNTPWRLGRGDEAGFRARLDAARLAADLQVAARLGDDWRDIAPLLRGVPDDAAWAEARGAVSVPVRPARPVLTRAVTDLAGGARLAVIEVSAEGLTATLVDDMARDHGPLRGRSWTEVLPMLSADPAERAFQLAGGERDLDRPALEPALAAALTAWARTLPPERVAICRVPGWPLPELATRLLAPRRLATATAAEPGELPELLTAVAATRPIRTGYGLLVARLDPKGHRVTAELHPLLDAGARGGAMAEVTVHRAPGMSPATTFAVCTVERPPRLVAAWRATLRTGPVQVRVVLDGPERVRLTAPAEVKSEPQDLSGILEGLPKRFVAPPRRLELFCLLELNGPATAVWRRRKLLDGLLDLLAAEVPDRVDAAVLGYSDHSFRGRTIIDVVHGGGAPEPLAAARSSLKRLPDPVEPFTAGAAPLEDALTALASTVPPPRAPRVLLTVAGRPPHPLISDRSGRRPVDVCPSRHDWSKALARTHTGRRVAVVDEVTESPAPVWRTLGEHGLLGLDGADPRALAAALGLLPSAPVRFSVPLAHPL
;
A
#
# COMPACT_ATOMS: atom_id res chain seq x y z
N MET A 1 17.37 -82.77 -47.04
CA MET A 1 17.76 -81.35 -46.90
C MET A 1 16.48 -80.55 -46.82
N SER A 2 16.03 -80.24 -45.62
CA SER A 2 14.81 -79.47 -45.40
C SER A 2 15.12 -77.99 -45.55
N GLU A 3 14.24 -77.26 -46.25
CA GLU A 3 14.32 -75.81 -46.45
C GLU A 3 14.47 -75.04 -45.13
N PRO A 4 15.20 -73.90 -45.14
CA PRO A 4 15.31 -73.06 -43.96
C PRO A 4 13.97 -72.37 -43.70
N GLN A 5 13.28 -72.79 -42.63
CA GLN A 5 12.16 -72.03 -42.08
C GLN A 5 12.63 -70.60 -41.80
N HIS A 6 11.95 -69.63 -42.40
CA HIS A 6 12.17 -68.21 -42.17
C HIS A 6 12.22 -67.92 -40.67
N ALA A 7 13.27 -67.20 -40.25
CA ALA A 7 13.38 -66.67 -38.89
C ALA A 7 12.10 -65.88 -38.59
N GLN A 8 11.32 -66.32 -37.61
CA GLN A 8 10.22 -65.53 -37.08
C GLN A 8 10.81 -64.24 -36.53
N THR A 9 10.67 -63.14 -37.28
CA THR A 9 10.84 -61.80 -36.74
C THR A 9 9.83 -61.67 -35.61
N ALA A 10 10.31 -61.57 -34.37
CA ALA A 10 9.45 -61.18 -33.27
C ALA A 10 8.83 -59.83 -33.64
N ASP A 11 7.49 -59.71 -33.64
CA ASP A 11 6.82 -58.43 -33.98
C ASP A 11 7.02 -57.38 -32.88
N ARG A 12 7.44 -57.80 -31.68
CA ARG A 12 7.62 -56.95 -30.49
C ARG A 12 8.85 -57.34 -29.68
N CYS A 13 9.47 -56.35 -29.03
CA CYS A 13 10.55 -56.58 -28.08
C CYS A 13 10.02 -57.28 -26.81
N PRO A 14 10.63 -58.39 -26.35
CA PRO A 14 10.16 -59.09 -25.16
C PRO A 14 10.51 -58.39 -23.83
N VAL A 15 11.39 -57.39 -23.87
CA VAL A 15 11.77 -56.56 -22.70
C VAL A 15 10.85 -55.35 -22.58
N CYS A 16 10.75 -54.57 -23.66
CA CYS A 16 10.08 -53.27 -23.66
C CYS A 16 8.78 -53.20 -24.50
N GLY A 17 8.26 -54.33 -24.99
CA GLY A 17 6.94 -54.44 -25.64
C GLY A 17 6.75 -53.66 -26.95
N ARG A 18 7.73 -52.85 -27.37
CA ARG A 18 7.67 -51.99 -28.56
C ARG A 18 7.84 -52.79 -29.83
N PRO A 19 7.32 -52.30 -30.98
CA PRO A 19 7.53 -52.92 -32.27
C PRO A 19 9.01 -53.21 -32.49
N ALA A 20 9.33 -54.47 -32.72
CA ALA A 20 10.68 -54.86 -33.09
C ALA A 20 10.89 -54.41 -34.53
N GLY A 21 11.73 -53.38 -34.72
CA GLY A 21 12.12 -52.93 -36.04
C GLY A 21 12.94 -53.97 -36.80
N THR A 22 13.48 -53.60 -37.96
CA THR A 22 14.39 -54.47 -38.73
C THR A 22 15.79 -54.59 -38.12
N ASP A 23 16.07 -53.85 -37.04
CA ASP A 23 17.38 -53.82 -36.40
C ASP A 23 17.62 -55.05 -35.50
N ALA A 24 18.90 -55.43 -35.34
CA ALA A 24 19.29 -56.53 -34.47
C ALA A 24 19.07 -56.23 -32.97
N GLN A 25 18.94 -54.96 -32.60
CA GLN A 25 18.68 -54.49 -31.23
C GLN A 25 17.45 -53.60 -31.19
N CYS A 26 16.71 -53.64 -30.09
CA CYS A 26 15.63 -52.71 -29.83
C CYS A 26 16.19 -51.30 -29.64
N ARG A 27 15.69 -50.32 -30.39
CA ARG A 27 16.14 -48.92 -30.31
C ARG A 27 15.86 -48.25 -28.96
N ASP A 28 14.91 -48.79 -28.20
CA ASP A 28 14.45 -48.18 -26.96
C ASP A 28 15.13 -48.77 -25.73
N CYS A 29 15.17 -50.10 -25.60
CA CYS A 29 15.79 -50.75 -24.43
C CYS A 29 17.14 -51.43 -24.73
N GLY A 30 17.61 -51.41 -25.97
CA GLY A 30 18.88 -52.05 -26.37
C GLY A 30 18.86 -53.58 -26.42
N TRP A 31 17.73 -54.22 -26.07
CA TRP A 31 17.64 -55.68 -26.07
C TRP A 31 17.93 -56.27 -27.45
N THR A 32 18.76 -57.32 -27.49
CA THR A 32 19.09 -58.01 -28.75
C THR A 32 17.91 -58.85 -29.21
N LEU A 33 17.27 -58.42 -30.30
CA LEU A 33 16.06 -59.04 -30.86
C LEU A 33 16.43 -60.26 -31.72
N ASN A 34 17.53 -60.17 -32.47
CA ASN A 34 18.02 -61.22 -33.34
C ASN A 34 19.48 -61.53 -32.99
N THR A 35 19.78 -62.81 -32.76
CA THR A 35 21.17 -63.28 -32.62
C THR A 35 21.55 -64.12 -33.83
N PRO A 36 22.80 -64.05 -34.32
CA PRO A 36 23.25 -64.94 -35.39
C PRO A 36 23.13 -66.40 -34.96
N TRP A 37 22.84 -67.28 -35.93
CA TRP A 37 22.72 -68.72 -35.72
C TRP A 37 23.96 -69.28 -35.03
N ARG A 38 23.76 -70.14 -34.02
CA ARG A 38 24.82 -70.84 -33.29
C ARG A 38 24.65 -72.35 -33.46
N LEU A 39 25.74 -73.05 -33.77
CA LEU A 39 25.80 -74.51 -33.81
C LEU A 39 25.96 -75.06 -32.38
N GLY A 40 25.07 -75.96 -31.94
CA GLY A 40 25.11 -76.60 -30.61
C GLY A 40 23.76 -76.62 -29.89
N ARG A 41 23.72 -77.14 -28.65
CA ARG A 41 22.52 -77.11 -27.80
C ARG A 41 22.32 -75.69 -27.26
N GLY A 42 21.13 -75.12 -27.47
CA GLY A 42 20.80 -73.80 -26.94
C GLY A 42 20.78 -73.76 -25.42
N ASP A 43 21.19 -72.63 -24.84
CA ASP A 43 21.10 -72.34 -23.42
C ASP A 43 19.80 -71.59 -23.11
N GLU A 44 18.71 -72.36 -23.03
CA GLU A 44 17.38 -71.80 -22.74
C GLU A 44 17.31 -71.16 -21.35
N ALA A 45 17.97 -71.76 -20.36
CA ALA A 45 17.99 -71.26 -18.99
C ALA A 45 18.72 -69.91 -18.90
N GLY A 46 19.91 -69.79 -19.50
CA GLY A 46 20.65 -68.53 -19.55
C GLY A 46 19.98 -67.47 -20.44
N PHE A 47 19.24 -67.86 -21.47
CA PHE A 47 18.39 -66.92 -22.22
C PHE A 47 17.28 -66.34 -21.34
N ARG A 48 16.52 -67.19 -20.63
CA ARG A 48 15.45 -66.75 -19.72
C ARG A 48 15.99 -65.85 -18.60
N ALA A 49 17.10 -66.24 -17.96
CA ALA A 49 17.73 -65.43 -16.92
C ALA A 49 18.14 -64.03 -17.41
N ARG A 50 18.73 -63.92 -18.62
CA ARG A 50 19.06 -62.62 -19.22
C ARG A 50 17.82 -61.79 -19.57
N LEU A 51 16.76 -62.43 -20.06
CA LEU A 51 15.51 -61.76 -20.39
C LEU A 51 14.84 -61.21 -19.14
N ASP A 52 14.78 -61.99 -18.06
CA ASP A 52 14.19 -61.58 -16.79
C ASP A 52 15.00 -60.45 -16.14
N ALA A 53 16.33 -60.53 -16.18
CA ALA A 53 17.21 -59.44 -15.72
C ALA A 53 16.99 -58.14 -16.52
N ALA A 54 16.87 -58.23 -17.85
CA ALA A 54 16.61 -57.05 -18.68
C ALA A 54 15.22 -56.45 -18.46
N ARG A 55 14.20 -57.28 -18.22
CA ARG A 55 12.84 -56.83 -17.84
C ARG A 55 12.85 -56.11 -16.50
N LEU A 56 13.51 -56.68 -15.50
CA LEU A 56 13.65 -56.07 -14.19
C LEU A 56 14.41 -54.73 -14.30
N ALA A 57 15.51 -54.66 -15.04
CA ALA A 57 16.25 -53.42 -15.25
C ALA A 57 15.39 -52.33 -15.90
N ALA A 58 14.56 -52.68 -16.90
CA ALA A 58 13.62 -51.74 -17.51
C ALA A 58 12.55 -51.25 -16.51
N ASP A 59 11.98 -52.16 -15.71
CA ASP A 59 10.99 -51.82 -14.68
C ASP A 59 11.60 -50.92 -13.59
N LEU A 60 12.86 -51.13 -13.22
CA LEU A 60 13.56 -50.29 -12.25
C LEU A 60 13.83 -48.87 -12.78
N GLN A 61 14.05 -48.70 -14.08
CA GLN A 61 14.14 -47.35 -14.67
C GLN A 61 12.80 -46.63 -14.62
N VAL A 62 11.69 -47.34 -14.81
CA VAL A 62 10.34 -46.79 -14.61
C VAL A 62 10.15 -46.42 -13.14
N ALA A 63 10.56 -47.31 -12.24
CA ALA A 63 10.50 -47.08 -10.80
C ALA A 63 11.27 -45.83 -10.35
N ALA A 64 12.49 -45.67 -10.86
CA ALA A 64 13.34 -44.51 -10.59
C ALA A 64 12.77 -43.18 -11.09
N ARG A 65 11.84 -43.19 -12.05
CA ARG A 65 11.11 -41.98 -12.48
C ARG A 65 9.94 -41.64 -11.55
N LEU A 66 9.37 -42.60 -10.84
CA LEU A 66 8.19 -42.42 -9.99
C LEU A 66 8.54 -41.88 -8.60
N GLY A 67 9.68 -42.28 -8.04
CA GLY A 67 10.05 -41.93 -6.69
C GLY A 67 11.41 -42.47 -6.23
N ASP A 68 11.67 -42.32 -4.94
CA ASP A 68 12.98 -42.56 -4.33
C ASP A 68 13.19 -44.01 -3.82
N ASP A 69 12.13 -44.81 -3.68
CA ASP A 69 12.21 -46.21 -3.27
C ASP A 69 11.38 -47.12 -4.21
N TRP A 70 11.99 -48.17 -4.72
CA TRP A 70 11.34 -49.17 -5.56
C TRP A 70 10.35 -50.04 -4.78
N ARG A 71 10.48 -50.13 -3.45
CA ARG A 71 9.64 -50.98 -2.59
C ARG A 71 8.16 -50.60 -2.68
N ASP A 72 7.87 -49.32 -2.87
CA ASP A 72 6.49 -48.81 -3.00
C ASP A 72 5.77 -49.34 -4.24
N ILE A 73 6.53 -49.81 -5.22
CA ILE A 73 6.00 -50.37 -6.47
C ILE A 73 6.49 -51.80 -6.74
N ALA A 74 7.05 -52.47 -5.73
CA ALA A 74 7.53 -53.84 -5.82
C ALA A 74 6.50 -54.81 -6.45
N PRO A 75 5.18 -54.72 -6.17
CA PRO A 75 4.18 -55.58 -6.81
C PRO A 75 4.09 -55.43 -8.33
N LEU A 76 4.57 -54.31 -8.88
CA LEU A 76 4.54 -53.99 -10.31
C LEU A 76 5.79 -54.46 -11.06
N LEU A 77 6.88 -54.79 -10.35
CA LEU A 77 8.16 -55.20 -10.94
C LEU A 77 8.15 -56.67 -11.38
N ARG A 78 8.81 -56.96 -12.51
CA ARG A 78 9.06 -58.32 -13.00
C ARG A 78 10.34 -58.92 -12.41
N GLY A 79 10.39 -59.01 -11.09
CA GLY A 79 11.53 -59.58 -10.34
C GLY A 79 11.76 -58.85 -9.01
N VAL A 80 12.74 -59.33 -8.25
CA VAL A 80 13.18 -58.68 -7.01
C VAL A 80 14.53 -58.03 -7.24
N PRO A 81 14.64 -56.69 -7.16
CA PRO A 81 15.91 -56.01 -7.32
C PRO A 81 16.79 -56.17 -6.08
N ASP A 82 18.10 -56.09 -6.31
CA ASP A 82 19.07 -55.79 -5.24
C ASP A 82 19.37 -54.28 -5.20
N ASP A 83 20.08 -53.84 -4.16
CA ASP A 83 20.40 -52.43 -3.97
C ASP A 83 21.31 -51.88 -5.07
N ALA A 84 22.13 -52.73 -5.70
CA ALA A 84 23.05 -52.33 -6.78
C ALA A 84 22.27 -52.01 -8.07
N ALA A 85 21.34 -52.88 -8.46
CA ALA A 85 20.46 -52.69 -9.60
C ALA A 85 19.56 -51.45 -9.42
N TRP A 86 19.09 -51.19 -8.20
CA TRP A 86 18.33 -49.98 -7.89
C TRP A 86 19.19 -48.70 -8.04
N ALA A 87 20.41 -48.71 -7.49
CA ALA A 87 21.32 -47.58 -7.59
C ALA A 87 21.70 -47.27 -9.05
N GLU A 88 21.94 -48.31 -9.87
CA GLU A 88 22.21 -48.17 -11.30
C GLU A 88 21.02 -47.56 -12.04
N ALA A 89 19.80 -48.05 -11.79
CA ALA A 89 18.59 -47.53 -12.41
C ALA A 89 18.34 -46.06 -12.06
N ARG A 90 18.54 -45.67 -10.79
CA ARG A 90 18.49 -44.27 -10.36
C ARG A 90 19.53 -43.40 -11.06
N GLY A 91 20.76 -43.90 -11.19
CA GLY A 91 21.84 -43.19 -11.88
C GLY A 91 21.59 -43.02 -13.38
N ALA A 92 20.85 -43.95 -14.00
CA ALA A 92 20.54 -43.92 -15.42
C ALA A 92 19.39 -42.96 -15.79
N VAL A 93 18.52 -42.59 -14.84
CA VAL A 93 17.41 -41.66 -15.07
C VAL A 93 17.87 -40.22 -14.92
N SER A 94 18.02 -39.52 -16.04
CA SER A 94 18.18 -38.06 -16.08
C SER A 94 16.84 -37.40 -16.35
N VAL A 95 16.45 -36.44 -15.50
CA VAL A 95 15.21 -35.67 -15.64
C VAL A 95 15.51 -34.28 -16.20
N PRO A 96 15.31 -34.05 -17.52
CA PRO A 96 15.57 -32.75 -18.12
C PRO A 96 14.52 -31.72 -17.67
N VAL A 97 14.93 -30.73 -16.89
CA VAL A 97 14.08 -29.60 -16.49
C VAL A 97 14.15 -28.48 -17.52
N ARG A 98 12.99 -28.01 -17.97
CA ARG A 98 12.83 -26.85 -18.86
C ARG A 98 11.90 -25.84 -18.16
N PRO A 99 12.40 -24.70 -17.69
CA PRO A 99 11.61 -23.78 -16.86
C PRO A 99 10.44 -23.19 -17.64
N ALA A 100 9.26 -23.12 -17.03
CA ALA A 100 8.04 -22.65 -17.69
C ALA A 100 7.89 -21.13 -17.65
N ARG A 101 8.49 -20.44 -16.68
CA ARG A 101 8.39 -18.97 -16.56
C ARG A 101 8.79 -18.22 -17.85
N PRO A 102 9.94 -18.50 -18.50
CA PRO A 102 10.31 -17.82 -19.74
C PRO A 102 9.34 -18.12 -20.89
N VAL A 103 8.86 -19.37 -20.97
CA VAL A 103 7.91 -19.82 -21.99
C VAL A 103 6.57 -19.09 -21.85
N LEU A 104 6.01 -19.05 -20.64
CA LEU A 104 4.77 -18.34 -20.35
C LEU A 104 4.91 -16.83 -20.50
N THR A 105 6.00 -16.24 -20.04
CA THR A 105 6.24 -14.79 -20.18
C THR A 105 6.24 -14.38 -21.64
N ARG A 106 6.89 -15.17 -22.51
CA ARG A 106 6.89 -14.94 -23.95
C ARG A 106 5.49 -15.13 -24.55
N ALA A 107 4.82 -16.24 -24.26
CA ALA A 107 3.49 -16.52 -24.80
C ALA A 107 2.45 -15.44 -24.41
N VAL A 108 2.47 -14.97 -23.18
CA VAL A 108 1.59 -13.88 -22.70
C VAL A 108 1.96 -12.53 -23.35
N THR A 109 3.25 -12.31 -23.66
CA THR A 109 3.70 -11.07 -24.33
C THR A 109 3.32 -11.04 -25.80
N ASP A 110 3.40 -12.18 -26.49
CA ASP A 110 3.08 -12.33 -27.90
C ASP A 110 1.56 -12.39 -28.15
N LEU A 111 0.75 -12.47 -27.09
CA LEU A 111 -0.70 -12.56 -27.18
C LEU A 111 -1.31 -11.25 -27.67
N ALA A 112 -2.09 -11.33 -28.76
CA ALA A 112 -2.82 -10.17 -29.28
C ALA A 112 -3.85 -9.65 -28.26
N GLY A 113 -4.09 -8.33 -28.24
CA GLY A 113 -5.01 -7.70 -27.29
C GLY A 113 -6.42 -8.33 -27.35
N GLY A 114 -6.88 -8.88 -26.22
CA GLY A 114 -8.18 -9.55 -26.10
C GLY A 114 -8.21 -11.03 -26.49
N ALA A 115 -7.11 -11.58 -27.02
CA ALA A 115 -6.97 -13.02 -27.20
C ALA A 115 -6.76 -13.73 -25.84
N ARG A 116 -6.98 -15.05 -25.83
CA ARG A 116 -6.77 -15.90 -24.65
C ARG A 116 -5.71 -16.95 -24.94
N LEU A 117 -4.85 -17.18 -23.96
CA LEU A 117 -3.86 -18.24 -23.95
C LEU A 117 -4.38 -19.41 -23.11
N ALA A 118 -4.35 -20.63 -23.64
CA ALA A 118 -4.56 -21.83 -22.83
C ALA A 118 -3.22 -22.33 -22.29
N VAL A 119 -3.07 -22.31 -20.96
CA VAL A 119 -1.94 -22.94 -20.27
C VAL A 119 -2.37 -24.32 -19.82
N ILE A 120 -1.74 -25.35 -20.39
CA ILE A 120 -2.11 -26.74 -20.18
C ILE A 120 -1.07 -27.41 -19.28
N GLU A 121 -1.49 -27.85 -18.11
CA GLU A 121 -0.68 -28.68 -17.22
C GLU A 121 -0.92 -30.14 -17.52
N VAL A 122 0.16 -30.90 -17.64
CA VAL A 122 0.15 -32.36 -17.81
C VAL A 122 0.82 -32.96 -16.58
N SER A 123 0.03 -33.52 -15.67
CA SER A 123 0.47 -34.10 -14.40
C SER A 123 0.32 -35.62 -14.38
N ALA A 124 0.63 -36.24 -13.24
CA ALA A 124 0.38 -37.67 -13.01
C ALA A 124 -1.10 -38.04 -13.08
N GLU A 125 -2.00 -37.11 -12.75
CA GLU A 125 -3.45 -37.38 -12.67
C GLU A 125 -4.21 -37.10 -13.95
N GLY A 126 -3.67 -36.21 -14.79
CA GLY A 126 -4.26 -35.92 -16.08
C GLY A 126 -3.80 -34.61 -16.66
N LEU A 127 -4.72 -33.98 -17.40
CA LEU A 127 -4.49 -32.75 -18.12
C LEU A 127 -5.46 -31.68 -17.64
N THR A 128 -4.96 -30.49 -17.36
CA THR A 128 -5.78 -29.35 -16.93
C THR A 128 -5.43 -28.13 -17.76
N ALA A 129 -6.42 -27.45 -18.32
CA ALA A 129 -6.24 -26.22 -19.07
C ALA A 129 -6.81 -25.02 -18.30
N THR A 130 -5.96 -24.03 -18.06
CA THR A 130 -6.29 -22.73 -17.47
C THR A 130 -6.25 -21.66 -18.55
N LEU A 131 -7.31 -20.86 -18.65
CA LEU A 131 -7.40 -19.80 -19.66
C LEU A 131 -6.92 -18.49 -19.07
N VAL A 132 -5.87 -17.91 -19.65
CA VAL A 132 -5.31 -16.64 -19.19
C VAL A 132 -5.38 -15.55 -20.25
N ASP A 133 -5.46 -14.30 -19.81
CA ASP A 133 -5.35 -13.13 -20.68
C ASP A 133 -3.89 -12.69 -20.86
N ASP A 134 -3.69 -11.57 -21.57
CA ASP A 134 -2.40 -10.93 -21.80
C ASP A 134 -1.82 -10.26 -20.54
N MET A 135 -2.51 -10.34 -19.39
CA MET A 135 -2.03 -9.99 -18.06
C MET A 135 -1.73 -11.23 -17.20
N ALA A 136 -1.81 -12.43 -17.77
CA ALA A 136 -1.68 -13.72 -17.09
C ALA A 136 -2.72 -13.94 -15.97
N ARG A 137 -3.90 -13.31 -16.07
CA ARG A 137 -5.01 -13.51 -15.12
C ARG A 137 -5.86 -14.69 -15.56
N ASP A 138 -6.27 -15.53 -14.61
CA ASP A 138 -7.21 -16.62 -14.85
C ASP A 138 -8.62 -16.07 -15.13
N HIS A 139 -9.28 -16.61 -16.16
CA HIS A 139 -10.57 -16.13 -16.69
C HIS A 139 -11.61 -17.23 -16.91
N GLY A 140 -11.58 -18.34 -16.16
CA GLY A 140 -12.67 -19.30 -16.29
C GLY A 140 -12.58 -20.56 -15.45
N PRO A 141 -13.59 -21.45 -15.60
CA PRO A 141 -13.55 -22.75 -14.97
C PRO A 141 -12.40 -23.58 -15.56
N LEU A 142 -11.65 -24.24 -14.68
CA LEU A 142 -10.63 -25.21 -15.04
C LEU A 142 -11.24 -26.30 -15.93
N ARG A 143 -10.58 -26.60 -17.05
CA ARG A 143 -10.99 -27.69 -17.94
C ARG A 143 -10.04 -28.86 -17.76
N GLY A 144 -10.48 -29.87 -17.01
CA GLY A 144 -9.70 -31.08 -16.70
C GLY A 144 -10.10 -32.29 -17.55
N ARG A 145 -9.16 -33.21 -17.73
CA ARG A 145 -9.34 -34.58 -18.24
C ARG A 145 -8.43 -35.52 -17.46
N SER A 146 -8.97 -36.61 -16.93
CA SER A 146 -8.11 -37.65 -16.33
C SER A 146 -7.37 -38.44 -17.40
N TRP A 147 -6.28 -39.11 -17.02
CA TRP A 147 -5.60 -40.03 -17.95
C TRP A 147 -6.48 -41.18 -18.44
N THR A 148 -7.40 -41.69 -17.61
CA THR A 148 -8.31 -42.77 -18.00
C THR A 148 -9.40 -42.30 -18.97
N GLU A 149 -9.78 -41.01 -18.95
CA GLU A 149 -10.64 -40.44 -19.98
C GLU A 149 -9.94 -40.27 -21.32
N VAL A 150 -8.66 -39.90 -21.30
CA VAL A 150 -7.85 -39.66 -22.51
C VAL A 150 -7.37 -40.97 -23.12
N LEU A 151 -7.00 -41.93 -22.28
CA LEU A 151 -6.53 -43.27 -22.64
C LEU A 151 -7.27 -44.32 -21.78
N PRO A 152 -8.46 -44.76 -22.21
CA PRO A 152 -9.24 -45.78 -21.49
C PRO A 152 -8.55 -47.15 -21.31
N MET A 153 -7.44 -47.37 -22.03
CA MET A 153 -6.60 -48.57 -21.92
C MET A 153 -5.64 -48.56 -20.72
N LEU A 154 -5.50 -47.43 -20.01
CA LEU A 154 -4.70 -47.35 -18.80
C LEU A 154 -5.42 -48.00 -17.62
N SER A 155 -4.65 -48.48 -16.64
CA SER A 155 -5.20 -49.08 -15.42
C SER A 155 -6.06 -48.08 -14.63
N ALA A 156 -7.14 -48.59 -14.03
CA ALA A 156 -7.93 -47.83 -13.07
C ALA A 156 -7.18 -47.67 -11.74
N ASP A 157 -6.29 -48.61 -11.40
CA ASP A 157 -5.44 -48.54 -10.22
C ASP A 157 -4.43 -47.38 -10.33
N PRO A 158 -4.39 -46.44 -9.36
CA PRO A 158 -3.50 -45.28 -9.44
C PRO A 158 -2.01 -45.63 -9.51
N ALA A 159 -1.55 -46.64 -8.77
CA ALA A 159 -0.13 -47.01 -8.72
C ALA A 159 0.32 -47.64 -10.04
N GLU A 160 -0.46 -48.59 -10.56
CA GLU A 160 -0.21 -49.18 -11.88
C GLU A 160 -0.31 -48.15 -13.01
N ARG A 161 -1.28 -47.23 -12.94
CA ARG A 161 -1.41 -46.15 -13.93
C ARG A 161 -0.20 -45.23 -13.92
N ALA A 162 0.28 -44.81 -12.75
CA ALA A 162 1.50 -44.02 -12.63
C ALA A 162 2.68 -44.77 -13.26
N PHE A 163 2.84 -46.06 -12.95
CA PHE A 163 3.86 -46.93 -13.56
C PHE A 163 3.76 -46.98 -15.09
N GLN A 164 2.56 -47.17 -15.65
CA GLN A 164 2.34 -47.15 -17.10
C GLN A 164 2.68 -45.78 -17.73
N LEU A 165 2.30 -44.67 -17.09
CA LEU A 165 2.62 -43.30 -17.54
C LEU A 165 4.12 -43.01 -17.54
N ALA A 166 4.85 -43.55 -16.57
CA ALA A 166 6.30 -43.44 -16.44
C ALA A 166 7.09 -44.39 -17.37
N GLY A 167 6.40 -45.23 -18.15
CA GLY A 167 7.03 -46.10 -19.16
C GLY A 167 6.83 -47.60 -18.93
N GLY A 168 6.14 -48.00 -17.86
CA GLY A 168 5.79 -49.39 -17.58
C GLY A 168 4.86 -50.01 -18.62
N GLU A 169 4.87 -51.34 -18.70
CA GLU A 169 4.29 -52.10 -19.83
C GLU A 169 3.29 -53.16 -19.42
N ARG A 170 2.93 -53.22 -18.15
CA ARG A 170 1.99 -54.21 -17.63
C ARG A 170 0.64 -54.06 -18.35
N ASP A 171 0.29 -55.10 -19.11
CA ASP A 171 -0.98 -55.28 -19.82
C ASP A 171 -1.38 -54.14 -20.80
N LEU A 172 -0.40 -53.38 -21.32
CA LEU A 172 -0.64 -52.20 -22.16
C LEU A 172 -0.28 -52.43 -23.64
N ASP A 173 -1.23 -52.17 -24.56
CA ASP A 173 -0.98 -52.26 -26.00
C ASP A 173 -0.22 -51.02 -26.53
N ARG A 174 1.10 -51.04 -26.38
CA ARG A 174 2.02 -49.94 -26.76
C ARG A 174 1.81 -49.40 -28.19
N PRO A 175 1.67 -50.22 -29.25
CA PRO A 175 1.47 -49.71 -30.61
C PRO A 175 0.19 -48.90 -30.78
N ALA A 176 -0.88 -49.21 -30.03
CA ALA A 176 -2.13 -48.47 -30.08
C ALA A 176 -2.10 -47.18 -29.25
N LEU A 177 -1.19 -47.08 -28.28
CA LEU A 177 -1.18 -46.02 -27.28
C LEU A 177 -0.89 -44.64 -27.86
N GLU A 178 0.19 -44.48 -28.62
CA GLU A 178 0.56 -43.17 -29.17
C GLU A 178 -0.48 -42.65 -30.19
N PRO A 179 -1.00 -43.46 -31.14
CA PRO A 179 -2.11 -43.06 -31.98
C PRO A 179 -3.37 -42.67 -31.20
N ALA A 180 -3.74 -43.43 -30.17
CA ALA A 180 -4.89 -43.12 -29.32
C ALA A 180 -4.70 -41.80 -28.57
N LEU A 181 -3.52 -41.59 -27.98
CA LEU A 181 -3.17 -40.35 -27.28
C LEU A 181 -3.23 -39.15 -28.24
N ALA A 182 -2.61 -39.27 -29.42
CA ALA A 182 -2.63 -38.21 -30.42
C ALA A 182 -4.05 -37.86 -30.88
N ALA A 183 -4.91 -38.86 -31.09
CA ALA A 183 -6.30 -38.64 -31.46
C ALA A 183 -7.09 -37.94 -30.34
N ALA A 184 -6.98 -38.41 -29.10
CA ALA A 184 -7.68 -37.86 -27.94
C ALA A 184 -7.24 -36.40 -27.66
N LEU A 185 -5.92 -36.14 -27.65
CA LEU A 185 -5.39 -34.80 -27.43
C LEU A 185 -5.74 -33.84 -28.57
N THR A 186 -5.76 -34.31 -29.82
CA THR A 186 -6.21 -33.51 -30.96
C THR A 186 -7.68 -33.11 -30.82
N ALA A 187 -8.54 -34.04 -30.39
CA ALA A 187 -9.95 -33.77 -30.16
C ALA A 187 -10.14 -32.74 -29.03
N TRP A 188 -9.44 -32.92 -27.91
CA TRP A 188 -9.51 -32.00 -26.77
C TRP A 188 -8.96 -30.61 -27.11
N ALA A 189 -7.82 -30.54 -27.81
CA ALA A 189 -7.20 -29.29 -28.24
C ALA A 189 -8.12 -28.40 -29.09
N ARG A 190 -9.02 -28.98 -29.90
CA ARG A 190 -10.01 -28.20 -30.69
C ARG A 190 -11.02 -27.44 -29.84
N THR A 191 -11.18 -27.82 -28.57
CA THR A 191 -12.06 -27.14 -27.61
C THR A 191 -11.39 -25.94 -26.93
N LEU A 192 -10.08 -25.79 -27.12
CA LEU A 192 -9.25 -24.75 -26.50
C LEU A 192 -8.89 -23.65 -27.52
N PRO A 193 -8.49 -22.45 -27.06
CA PRO A 193 -7.92 -21.42 -27.93
C PRO A 193 -6.72 -21.96 -28.75
N PRO A 194 -6.45 -21.38 -29.94
CA PRO A 194 -5.32 -21.81 -30.76
C PRO A 194 -3.97 -21.56 -30.08
N GLU A 195 -3.84 -20.42 -29.38
CA GLU A 195 -2.67 -20.05 -28.58
C GLU A 195 -2.61 -20.90 -27.32
N ARG A 196 -1.57 -21.74 -27.23
CA ARG A 196 -1.42 -22.75 -26.18
C ARG A 196 0.04 -22.88 -25.74
N VAL A 197 0.22 -23.06 -24.45
CA VAL A 197 1.48 -23.53 -23.84
C VAL A 197 1.17 -24.79 -23.07
N ALA A 198 2.03 -25.81 -23.19
CA ALA A 198 1.90 -27.05 -22.43
C ALA A 198 3.09 -27.22 -21.47
N ILE A 199 2.81 -27.57 -20.22
CA ILE A 199 3.78 -27.72 -19.14
C ILE A 199 3.67 -29.14 -18.59
N CYS A 200 4.74 -29.92 -18.70
CA CYS A 200 4.85 -31.22 -18.05
C CYS A 200 5.24 -31.02 -16.58
N ARG A 201 4.39 -31.48 -15.65
CA ARG A 201 4.62 -31.39 -14.19
C ARG A 201 5.37 -32.58 -13.61
N VAL A 202 5.49 -33.65 -14.39
CA VAL A 202 6.22 -34.87 -14.06
C VAL A 202 7.32 -35.11 -15.10
N PRO A 203 8.35 -34.24 -15.14
CA PRO A 203 9.44 -34.37 -16.11
C PRO A 203 10.12 -35.75 -15.94
N GLY A 204 10.54 -36.35 -17.04
CA GLY A 204 11.08 -37.72 -17.07
C GLY A 204 10.04 -38.81 -17.32
N TRP A 205 8.73 -38.51 -17.24
CA TRP A 205 7.67 -39.47 -17.54
C TRP A 205 7.34 -39.46 -19.04
N PRO A 206 7.55 -40.57 -19.78
CA PRO A 206 7.43 -40.57 -21.24
C PRO A 206 6.06 -40.15 -21.78
N LEU A 207 4.95 -40.60 -21.16
CA LEU A 207 3.60 -40.29 -21.66
C LEU A 207 3.17 -38.83 -21.40
N PRO A 208 3.31 -38.28 -20.18
CA PRO A 208 3.13 -36.85 -19.93
C PRO A 208 3.98 -35.95 -20.83
N GLU A 209 5.25 -36.29 -21.06
CA GLU A 209 6.11 -35.52 -21.95
C GLU A 209 5.66 -35.59 -23.42
N LEU A 210 5.23 -36.77 -23.88
CA LEU A 210 4.66 -36.94 -25.21
C LEU A 210 3.38 -36.13 -25.37
N ALA A 211 2.47 -36.19 -24.39
CA ALA A 211 1.24 -35.39 -24.40
C ALA A 211 1.53 -33.89 -24.45
N THR A 212 2.52 -33.43 -23.67
CA THR A 212 2.98 -32.03 -23.67
C THR A 212 3.46 -31.61 -25.06
N ARG A 213 4.25 -32.45 -25.75
CA ARG A 213 4.70 -32.19 -27.14
C ARG A 213 3.55 -32.18 -28.15
N LEU A 214 2.59 -33.09 -28.01
CA LEU A 214 1.44 -33.19 -28.92
C LEU A 214 0.46 -32.02 -28.76
N LEU A 215 0.34 -31.47 -27.56
CA LEU A 215 -0.53 -30.32 -27.27
C LEU A 215 0.07 -28.98 -27.69
N ALA A 216 1.39 -28.89 -27.79
CA ALA A 216 2.07 -27.70 -28.25
C ALA A 216 1.71 -27.36 -29.71
N PRO A 217 1.42 -26.09 -30.04
CA PRO A 217 1.20 -25.69 -31.42
C PRO A 217 2.41 -26.04 -32.30
N ARG A 218 2.19 -26.71 -33.43
CA ARG A 218 3.26 -27.11 -34.37
C ARG A 218 4.13 -25.94 -34.88
N ARG A 219 3.62 -24.71 -34.81
CA ARG A 219 4.33 -23.48 -35.22
C ARG A 219 5.28 -22.94 -34.15
N LEU A 220 5.20 -23.42 -32.90
CA LEU A 220 5.95 -22.88 -31.76
C LEU A 220 6.55 -24.04 -30.93
N ALA A 221 7.65 -24.61 -31.39
CA ALA A 221 8.39 -25.64 -30.64
C ALA A 221 8.82 -25.17 -29.23
N THR A 222 8.93 -23.86 -29.02
CA THR A 222 9.24 -23.21 -27.74
C THR A 222 8.05 -23.09 -26.78
N ALA A 223 6.85 -23.57 -27.15
CA ALA A 223 5.64 -23.50 -26.32
C ALA A 223 5.51 -24.67 -25.31
N THR A 224 6.60 -25.38 -25.04
CA THR A 224 6.64 -26.47 -24.06
C THR A 224 7.61 -26.19 -22.93
N ALA A 225 7.22 -26.57 -21.72
CA ALA A 225 8.06 -26.57 -20.53
C ALA A 225 7.92 -27.91 -19.78
N ALA A 226 8.86 -28.16 -18.88
CA ALA A 226 8.91 -29.38 -18.09
C ALA A 226 9.53 -29.06 -16.73
N GLU A 227 8.69 -28.80 -15.72
CA GLU A 227 9.14 -28.52 -14.36
C GLU A 227 8.05 -28.85 -13.34
N PRO A 228 8.43 -29.30 -12.13
CA PRO A 228 7.48 -29.43 -11.03
C PRO A 228 6.97 -28.06 -10.55
N GLY A 229 5.94 -28.07 -9.70
CA GLY A 229 5.38 -26.87 -9.05
C GLY A 229 4.01 -26.46 -9.57
N GLU A 230 3.45 -25.42 -8.94
CA GLU A 230 2.06 -25.01 -9.09
C GLU A 230 1.89 -23.88 -10.12
N LEU A 231 0.89 -24.00 -11.01
CA LEU A 231 0.61 -22.95 -12.01
C LEU A 231 0.16 -21.62 -11.40
N PRO A 232 -0.67 -21.54 -10.34
CA PRO A 232 -1.07 -20.27 -9.76
C PRO A 232 0.09 -19.38 -9.30
N GLU A 233 1.12 -19.97 -8.69
CA GLU A 233 2.32 -19.24 -8.26
C GLU A 233 3.10 -18.71 -9.46
N LEU A 234 3.24 -19.55 -10.49
CA LEU A 234 3.91 -19.20 -11.73
C LEU A 234 3.19 -18.08 -12.49
N LEU A 235 1.86 -18.15 -12.61
CA LEU A 235 1.04 -17.09 -13.22
C LEU A 235 1.13 -15.79 -12.42
N THR A 236 1.09 -15.86 -11.08
CA THR A 236 1.27 -14.68 -10.21
C THR A 236 2.63 -14.02 -10.45
N ALA A 237 3.69 -14.81 -10.58
CA ALA A 237 5.04 -14.33 -10.86
C ALA A 237 5.18 -13.73 -12.28
N VAL A 238 4.45 -14.25 -13.28
CA VAL A 238 4.42 -13.68 -14.64
C VAL A 238 3.60 -12.38 -14.65
N ALA A 239 2.39 -12.39 -14.07
CA ALA A 239 1.51 -11.23 -13.97
C ALA A 239 2.20 -10.04 -13.28
N ALA A 240 3.00 -10.30 -12.24
CA ALA A 240 3.80 -9.30 -11.53
C ALA A 240 4.76 -8.49 -12.42
N THR A 241 5.24 -9.09 -13.51
CA THR A 241 6.21 -8.45 -14.42
C THR A 241 5.56 -7.66 -15.55
N ARG A 242 4.23 -7.74 -15.69
CA ARG A 242 3.51 -7.06 -16.76
C ARG A 242 3.49 -5.55 -16.51
N PRO A 243 3.56 -4.72 -17.56
CA PRO A 243 3.37 -3.29 -17.42
C PRO A 243 1.92 -2.95 -17.06
N ILE A 244 1.69 -1.84 -16.37
CA ILE A 244 0.34 -1.32 -16.12
C ILE A 244 -0.28 -0.80 -17.42
N ARG A 245 -1.56 -1.09 -17.65
CA ARG A 245 -2.28 -0.65 -18.87
C ARG A 245 -2.72 0.81 -18.81
N THR A 246 -3.14 1.24 -17.63
CA THR A 246 -3.58 2.60 -17.35
C THR A 246 -2.65 3.20 -16.31
N GLY A 247 -2.40 4.49 -16.41
CA GLY A 247 -1.60 5.19 -15.40
C GLY A 247 -2.29 5.17 -14.04
N TYR A 248 -1.52 5.38 -12.99
CA TYR A 248 -2.01 5.55 -11.62
C TYR A 248 -1.78 6.99 -11.14
N GLY A 249 -2.71 7.47 -10.33
CA GLY A 249 -2.63 8.77 -9.69
C GLY A 249 -2.98 8.70 -8.21
N LEU A 250 -2.44 9.62 -7.43
CA LEU A 250 -2.81 9.83 -6.03
C LEU A 250 -4.06 10.71 -5.99
N LEU A 251 -5.10 10.26 -5.31
CA LEU A 251 -6.28 11.08 -5.03
C LEU A 251 -5.91 12.19 -4.06
N VAL A 252 -6.11 13.43 -4.51
CA VAL A 252 -5.83 14.66 -3.75
C VAL A 252 -7.04 15.58 -3.78
N ALA A 253 -7.14 16.43 -2.77
CA ALA A 253 -8.08 17.53 -2.73
C ALA A 253 -7.44 18.78 -3.37
N ARG A 254 -8.17 19.39 -4.29
CA ARG A 254 -7.86 20.71 -4.85
C ARG A 254 -8.90 21.72 -4.39
N LEU A 255 -8.42 22.89 -3.97
CA LEU A 255 -9.26 24.06 -3.73
C LEU A 255 -9.34 24.91 -5.01
N ASP A 256 -10.51 25.43 -5.31
CA ASP A 256 -10.65 26.43 -6.37
C ASP A 256 -9.85 27.71 -6.04
N PRO A 257 -9.51 28.57 -7.02
CA PRO A 257 -8.69 29.78 -6.78
C PRO A 257 -9.32 30.76 -5.80
N LYS A 258 -10.65 30.71 -5.63
CA LYS A 258 -11.39 31.52 -4.64
C LYS A 258 -11.43 30.88 -3.25
N GLY A 259 -10.91 29.66 -3.10
CA GLY A 259 -10.76 28.95 -1.83
C GLY A 259 -12.10 28.68 -1.16
N HIS A 260 -13.11 28.28 -1.93
CA HIS A 260 -14.48 28.04 -1.46
C HIS A 260 -15.00 26.66 -1.83
N ARG A 261 -14.54 26.06 -2.93
CA ARG A 261 -14.97 24.74 -3.39
C ARG A 261 -13.81 23.76 -3.34
N VAL A 262 -14.07 22.60 -2.76
CA VAL A 262 -13.12 21.47 -2.78
C VAL A 262 -13.55 20.48 -3.84
N THR A 263 -12.60 20.01 -4.64
CA THR A 263 -12.81 18.95 -5.64
C THR A 263 -11.74 17.88 -5.48
N ALA A 264 -12.11 16.62 -5.70
CA ALA A 264 -11.13 15.54 -5.81
C ALA A 264 -10.49 15.57 -7.20
N GLU A 265 -9.19 15.34 -7.24
CA GLU A 265 -8.38 15.25 -8.46
C GLU A 265 -7.36 14.11 -8.31
N LEU A 266 -6.90 13.55 -9.43
CA LEU A 266 -5.80 12.61 -9.43
C LEU A 266 -4.51 13.35 -9.78
N HIS A 267 -3.59 13.41 -8.82
CA HIS A 267 -2.22 13.83 -9.09
C HIS A 267 -1.48 12.65 -9.76
N PRO A 268 -0.91 12.81 -10.96
CA PRO A 268 -0.21 11.72 -11.64
C PRO A 268 0.90 11.12 -10.78
N LEU A 269 1.04 9.78 -10.81
CA LEU A 269 2.13 9.05 -10.15
C LEU A 269 2.92 8.21 -11.17
N LEU A 270 2.25 7.27 -11.82
CA LEU A 270 2.86 6.27 -12.71
C LEU A 270 2.15 6.27 -14.05
N ASP A 271 2.90 6.29 -15.14
CA ASP A 271 2.32 6.28 -16.48
C ASP A 271 1.94 4.87 -16.94
N ALA A 272 1.00 4.80 -17.89
CA ALA A 272 0.73 3.57 -18.61
C ALA A 272 2.04 3.03 -19.23
N GLY A 273 2.27 1.72 -19.12
CA GLY A 273 3.52 1.08 -19.52
C GLY A 273 4.54 0.90 -18.38
N ALA A 274 4.35 1.54 -17.21
CA ALA A 274 5.24 1.35 -16.06
C ALA A 274 5.26 -0.12 -15.58
N ARG A 275 6.44 -0.60 -15.17
CA ARG A 275 6.68 -2.00 -14.74
C ARG A 275 6.99 -2.07 -13.25
N GLY A 276 6.90 -3.28 -12.68
CA GLY A 276 7.32 -3.54 -11.31
C GLY A 276 8.71 -2.97 -11.00
N GLY A 277 8.85 -2.29 -9.86
CA GLY A 277 10.01 -1.51 -9.46
C GLY A 277 9.94 -0.02 -9.81
N ALA A 278 9.02 0.42 -10.68
CA ALA A 278 8.81 1.83 -10.95
C ALA A 278 8.38 2.59 -9.68
N MET A 279 8.92 3.78 -9.49
CA MET A 279 8.74 4.59 -8.30
C MET A 279 8.27 5.99 -8.70
N ALA A 280 7.33 6.52 -7.92
CA ALA A 280 6.86 7.90 -8.04
C ALA A 280 6.94 8.59 -6.68
N GLU A 281 7.28 9.88 -6.70
CA GLU A 281 7.31 10.73 -5.52
C GLU A 281 6.50 11.99 -5.79
N VAL A 282 5.59 12.32 -4.87
CA VAL A 282 4.78 13.53 -4.93
C VAL A 282 4.73 14.21 -3.57
N THR A 283 4.75 15.54 -3.59
CA THR A 283 4.57 16.34 -2.39
C THR A 283 3.10 16.65 -2.20
N VAL A 284 2.59 16.40 -1.00
CA VAL A 284 1.22 16.74 -0.62
C VAL A 284 1.20 17.53 0.69
N HIS A 285 0.07 18.14 1.00
CA HIS A 285 -0.07 19.01 2.16
C HIS A 285 -1.26 18.62 3.04
N ARG A 286 -1.11 18.83 4.35
CA ARG A 286 -2.22 18.73 5.30
C ARG A 286 -3.05 20.02 5.29
N ALA A 287 -4.38 19.89 5.27
CA ALA A 287 -5.26 21.03 5.53
C ALA A 287 -5.17 21.47 7.01
N PRO A 288 -5.24 22.78 7.35
CA PRO A 288 -5.20 23.23 8.75
C PRO A 288 -6.42 22.74 9.56
N GLY A 289 -6.21 22.49 10.85
CA GLY A 289 -7.28 22.05 11.75
C GLY A 289 -7.68 20.59 11.56
N MET A 290 -6.97 19.83 10.72
CA MET A 290 -7.21 18.41 10.45
C MET A 290 -6.91 17.54 11.66
N SER A 291 -7.90 16.83 12.19
CA SER A 291 -7.69 15.72 13.13
C SER A 291 -8.90 14.78 13.02
N PRO A 292 -8.90 13.95 11.96
CA PRO A 292 -8.22 12.66 12.07
C PRO A 292 -7.28 12.34 10.88
N ALA A 293 -6.73 11.11 10.88
CA ALA A 293 -5.80 10.57 9.88
C ALA A 293 -6.31 10.74 8.43
N THR A 294 -5.37 11.02 7.52
CA THR A 294 -5.60 11.22 6.09
C THR A 294 -5.41 9.91 5.34
N THR A 295 -6.28 9.65 4.37
CA THR A 295 -6.18 8.51 3.45
C THR A 295 -5.37 8.90 2.22
N PHE A 296 -4.33 8.12 1.90
CA PHE A 296 -3.63 8.13 0.63
C PHE A 296 -4.25 7.06 -0.25
N ALA A 297 -4.99 7.48 -1.27
CA ALA A 297 -5.66 6.56 -2.19
C ALA A 297 -5.00 6.63 -3.56
N VAL A 298 -4.45 5.50 -4.02
CA VAL A 298 -3.92 5.37 -5.38
C VAL A 298 -5.02 4.79 -6.26
N CYS A 299 -5.35 5.49 -7.33
CA CYS A 299 -6.42 5.12 -8.24
C CYS A 299 -5.90 5.02 -9.68
N THR A 300 -6.62 4.29 -10.52
CA THR A 300 -6.42 4.33 -11.97
C THR A 300 -6.83 5.69 -12.53
N VAL A 301 -6.14 6.16 -13.58
CA VAL A 301 -6.46 7.44 -14.26
C VAL A 301 -7.61 7.34 -15.27
N GLU A 302 -8.17 6.14 -15.47
CA GLU A 302 -9.31 5.93 -16.35
C GLU A 302 -10.59 6.58 -15.79
N ARG A 303 -11.64 6.67 -16.62
CA ARG A 303 -12.94 7.23 -16.20
C ARG A 303 -14.03 6.17 -16.33
N PRO A 304 -14.72 5.79 -15.24
CA PRO A 304 -14.51 6.23 -13.85
C PRO A 304 -13.21 5.68 -13.24
N PRO A 305 -12.56 6.41 -12.30
CA PRO A 305 -11.36 5.91 -11.64
C PRO A 305 -11.71 4.73 -10.72
N ARG A 306 -10.79 3.76 -10.64
CA ARG A 306 -10.88 2.61 -9.74
C ARG A 306 -9.80 2.69 -8.67
N LEU A 307 -10.16 2.38 -7.43
CA LEU A 307 -9.19 2.31 -6.34
C LEU A 307 -8.26 1.11 -6.54
N VAL A 308 -6.95 1.35 -6.47
CA VAL A 308 -5.92 0.30 -6.51
C VAL A 308 -5.49 -0.06 -5.09
N ALA A 309 -5.21 0.93 -4.26
CA ALA A 309 -4.83 0.73 -2.87
C ALA A 309 -5.10 1.99 -2.04
N ALA A 310 -5.32 1.81 -0.74
CA ALA A 310 -5.50 2.90 0.21
C ALA A 310 -4.72 2.66 1.50
N TRP A 311 -4.15 3.74 2.04
CA TRP A 311 -3.47 3.74 3.33
C TRP A 311 -3.91 4.92 4.18
N ARG A 312 -3.88 4.78 5.49
CA ARG A 312 -4.07 5.90 6.42
C ARG A 312 -2.80 6.25 7.18
N ALA A 313 -2.55 7.56 7.32
CA ALA A 313 -1.57 8.09 8.26
C ALA A 313 -1.97 9.49 8.77
N THR A 314 -1.42 9.87 9.92
CA THR A 314 -1.54 11.24 10.42
C THR A 314 -0.45 12.10 9.80
N LEU A 315 -0.86 13.12 9.04
CA LEU A 315 0.09 14.03 8.41
C LEU A 315 0.63 15.07 9.40
N ARG A 316 1.92 15.34 9.31
CA ARG A 316 2.52 16.53 9.94
C ARG A 316 2.12 17.78 9.16
N THR A 317 2.23 18.94 9.79
CA THR A 317 2.11 20.23 9.10
C THR A 317 3.29 20.45 8.16
N GLY A 318 3.05 21.20 7.07
CA GLY A 318 4.04 21.42 6.01
C GLY A 318 3.94 20.44 4.84
N PRO A 319 4.92 20.47 3.91
CA PRO A 319 5.00 19.55 2.79
C PRO A 319 5.36 18.13 3.27
N VAL A 320 4.65 17.13 2.74
CA VAL A 320 4.87 15.71 3.03
C VAL A 320 5.17 14.99 1.74
N GLN A 321 6.31 14.30 1.69
CA GLN A 321 6.64 13.44 0.55
C GLN A 321 5.88 12.11 0.65
N VAL A 322 5.19 11.78 -0.43
CA VAL A 322 4.51 10.51 -0.64
C VAL A 322 5.27 9.74 -1.70
N ARG A 323 5.74 8.54 -1.36
CA ARG A 323 6.48 7.69 -2.27
C ARG A 323 5.76 6.38 -2.50
N VAL A 324 5.43 6.12 -3.75
CA VAL A 324 4.70 4.91 -4.18
C VAL A 324 5.61 4.09 -5.09
N VAL A 325 5.69 2.80 -4.82
CA VAL A 325 6.42 1.80 -5.62
C VAL A 325 5.40 0.85 -6.24
N LEU A 326 5.55 0.59 -7.53
CA LEU A 326 4.77 -0.40 -8.24
C LEU A 326 5.38 -1.78 -8.01
N ASP A 327 4.68 -2.67 -7.31
CA ASP A 327 5.12 -4.06 -7.14
C ASP A 327 4.60 -4.95 -8.30
N GLY A 328 3.63 -4.47 -9.07
CA GLY A 328 3.07 -5.10 -10.26
C GLY A 328 1.72 -4.48 -10.65
N PRO A 329 1.06 -4.94 -11.72
CA PRO A 329 -0.26 -4.45 -12.08
C PRO A 329 -1.25 -4.59 -10.92
N GLU A 330 -1.96 -3.50 -10.63
CA GLU A 330 -2.92 -3.36 -9.53
C GLU A 330 -2.31 -3.60 -8.13
N ARG A 331 -0.98 -3.61 -8.01
CA ARG A 331 -0.26 -3.77 -6.74
C ARG A 331 0.76 -2.66 -6.58
N VAL A 332 0.44 -1.75 -5.69
CA VAL A 332 1.34 -0.66 -5.30
C VAL A 332 1.60 -0.72 -3.80
N ARG A 333 2.76 -0.21 -3.41
CA ARG A 333 3.16 -0.07 -2.02
C ARG A 333 3.57 1.35 -1.73
N LEU A 334 3.06 1.89 -0.64
CA LEU A 334 3.43 3.20 -0.14
C LEU A 334 4.59 3.06 0.85
N THR A 335 5.70 3.73 0.55
CA THR A 335 6.96 3.64 1.32
C THR A 335 7.27 4.90 2.12
N ALA A 336 6.59 5.99 1.81
CA ALA A 336 6.61 7.23 2.59
C ALA A 336 5.22 7.90 2.52
N PRO A 337 4.72 8.49 3.61
CA PRO A 337 5.35 8.63 4.93
C PRO A 337 5.49 7.30 5.71
N ALA A 338 6.29 7.29 6.76
CA ALA A 338 6.39 6.15 7.69
C ALA A 338 5.07 5.95 8.46
N GLU A 339 4.90 4.78 9.09
CA GLU A 339 3.74 4.46 9.95
C GLU A 339 2.37 4.44 9.24
N VAL A 340 2.37 4.17 7.94
CA VAL A 340 1.14 3.99 7.17
C VAL A 340 0.50 2.63 7.45
N LYS A 341 -0.82 2.61 7.62
CA LYS A 341 -1.60 1.38 7.77
C LYS A 341 -2.43 1.17 6.51
N SER A 342 -2.32 -0.01 5.90
CA SER A 342 -3.21 -0.42 4.82
C SER A 342 -4.64 -0.44 5.36
N GLU A 343 -5.57 0.19 4.67
CA GLU A 343 -6.98 0.21 5.07
C GLU A 343 -7.86 -0.15 3.88
N PRO A 344 -8.63 -1.25 3.96
CA PRO A 344 -9.60 -1.57 2.92
C PRO A 344 -10.75 -0.55 3.00
N GLN A 345 -10.86 0.30 1.99
CA GLN A 345 -11.95 1.27 1.82
C GLN A 345 -12.47 1.21 0.39
N ASP A 346 -13.72 1.62 0.19
CA ASP A 346 -14.23 1.94 -1.14
C ASP A 346 -13.92 3.40 -1.50
N LEU A 347 -13.72 3.65 -2.80
CA LEU A 347 -13.48 4.98 -3.34
C LEU A 347 -14.62 5.94 -3.01
N SER A 348 -15.87 5.47 -3.04
CA SER A 348 -17.05 6.30 -2.72
C SER A 348 -16.98 6.83 -1.29
N GLY A 349 -16.65 5.96 -0.32
CA GLY A 349 -16.50 6.35 1.09
C GLY A 349 -15.35 7.35 1.32
N ILE A 350 -14.26 7.23 0.57
CA ILE A 350 -13.17 8.22 0.60
C ILE A 350 -13.67 9.57 0.08
N LEU A 351 -14.40 9.59 -1.05
CA LEU A 351 -14.90 10.82 -1.66
C LEU A 351 -16.00 11.50 -0.83
N GLU A 352 -16.86 10.75 -0.15
CA GLU A 352 -17.87 11.28 0.78
C GLU A 352 -17.25 12.01 1.98
N GLY A 353 -16.03 11.60 2.38
CA GLY A 353 -15.27 12.25 3.45
C GLY A 353 -14.67 13.61 3.09
N LEU A 354 -14.82 14.09 1.84
CA LEU A 354 -14.37 15.41 1.42
C LEU A 354 -15.42 16.50 1.66
N PRO A 355 -15.04 17.64 2.25
CA PRO A 355 -15.96 18.73 2.46
C PRO A 355 -16.26 19.40 1.12
N LYS A 356 -17.53 19.70 0.82
CA LYS A 356 -17.89 20.39 -0.44
C LYS A 356 -17.37 21.84 -0.50
N ARG A 357 -17.23 22.46 0.68
CA ARG A 357 -16.75 23.84 0.86
C ARG A 357 -15.78 23.92 2.01
N PHE A 358 -14.74 24.73 1.84
CA PHE A 358 -13.76 25.03 2.85
C PHE A 358 -13.30 26.47 2.63
N VAL A 359 -13.31 27.30 3.68
CA VAL A 359 -12.79 28.67 3.61
C VAL A 359 -11.40 28.65 4.20
N ALA A 360 -10.39 28.83 3.36
CA ALA A 360 -9.01 28.90 3.82
C ALA A 360 -8.81 30.14 4.71
N PRO A 361 -8.08 30.04 5.84
CA PRO A 361 -7.73 31.22 6.60
C PRO A 361 -6.81 32.13 5.76
N PRO A 362 -6.73 33.44 6.05
CA PRO A 362 -5.81 34.35 5.39
C PRO A 362 -4.36 33.84 5.43
N ARG A 363 -3.58 34.13 4.38
CA ARG A 363 -2.19 33.64 4.24
C ARG A 363 -1.28 34.08 5.38
N ARG A 364 -1.51 35.27 5.94
CA ARG A 364 -0.78 35.83 7.06
C ARG A 364 -1.71 36.63 7.97
N LEU A 365 -1.48 36.58 9.27
CA LEU A 365 -2.23 37.27 10.32
C LEU A 365 -1.26 37.82 11.37
N GLU A 366 -1.61 38.97 11.95
CA GLU A 366 -0.88 39.55 13.09
C GLU A 366 -1.75 39.38 14.35
N LEU A 367 -1.25 38.65 15.34
CA LEU A 367 -1.90 38.42 16.64
C LEU A 367 -1.23 39.27 17.72
N PHE A 368 -1.99 40.20 18.31
CA PHE A 368 -1.53 41.00 19.44
C PHE A 368 -2.14 40.46 20.72
N CYS A 369 -1.30 40.03 21.67
CA CYS A 369 -1.72 39.48 22.95
C CYS A 369 -1.38 40.46 24.07
N LEU A 370 -2.42 40.98 24.74
CA LEU A 370 -2.28 41.76 25.96
C LEU A 370 -2.54 40.86 27.17
N LEU A 371 -1.59 40.79 28.08
CA LEU A 371 -1.64 39.90 29.24
C LEU A 371 -1.51 40.69 30.55
N GLU A 372 -2.53 40.61 31.40
CA GLU A 372 -2.45 41.16 32.75
C GLU A 372 -1.54 40.28 33.64
N LEU A 373 -0.46 40.87 34.14
CA LEU A 373 0.57 40.17 34.92
C LEU A 373 0.28 40.10 36.42
N ASN A 374 -0.60 40.96 36.94
CA ASN A 374 -0.97 41.03 38.35
C ASN A 374 -2.36 40.45 38.60
N GLY A 375 -2.68 40.17 39.86
CA GLY A 375 -3.91 39.50 40.28
C GLY A 375 -3.63 38.32 41.21
N PRO A 376 -4.65 37.53 41.59
CA PRO A 376 -4.46 36.30 42.35
C PRO A 376 -3.45 35.38 41.63
N ALA A 377 -2.48 34.84 42.36
CA ALA A 377 -1.38 34.05 41.78
C ALA A 377 -1.87 32.89 40.89
N THR A 378 -2.96 32.22 41.30
CA THR A 378 -3.60 31.15 40.52
C THR A 378 -4.14 31.65 39.18
N ALA A 379 -4.80 32.82 39.17
CA ALA A 379 -5.32 33.43 37.94
C ALA A 379 -4.18 33.82 36.99
N VAL A 380 -3.15 34.52 37.50
CA VAL A 380 -1.98 34.92 36.70
C VAL A 380 -1.30 33.72 36.05
N TRP A 381 -1.07 32.64 36.81
CA TRP A 381 -0.50 31.41 36.25
C TRP A 381 -1.37 30.80 35.15
N ARG A 382 -2.70 30.76 35.33
CA ARG A 382 -3.64 30.23 34.34
C ARG A 382 -3.69 31.07 33.07
N ARG A 383 -3.70 32.40 33.18
CA ARG A 383 -3.65 33.32 32.03
C ARG A 383 -2.38 33.08 31.20
N ARG A 384 -1.22 32.98 31.86
CA ARG A 384 0.07 32.65 31.22
C ARG A 384 0.03 31.29 30.54
N LYS A 385 -0.50 30.27 31.23
CA LYS A 385 -0.62 28.91 30.69
C LYS A 385 -1.52 28.85 29.46
N LEU A 386 -2.66 29.54 29.47
CA LEU A 386 -3.58 29.59 28.33
C LEU A 386 -2.89 30.22 27.10
N LEU A 387 -2.19 31.33 27.29
CA LEU A 387 -1.50 32.01 26.21
C LEU A 387 -0.31 31.18 25.67
N ASP A 388 0.47 30.53 26.55
CA ASP A 388 1.54 29.61 26.13
C ASP A 388 0.98 28.44 25.32
N GLY A 389 -0.12 27.84 25.79
CA GLY A 389 -0.81 26.75 25.07
C GLY A 389 -1.41 27.19 23.73
N LEU A 390 -1.90 28.42 23.62
CA LEU A 390 -2.36 28.98 22.35
C LEU A 390 -1.20 29.14 21.36
N LEU A 391 -0.09 29.76 21.79
CA LEU A 391 1.07 29.97 20.93
C LEU A 391 1.70 28.64 20.49
N ASP A 392 1.74 27.65 21.38
CA ASP A 392 2.20 26.28 21.08
C ASP A 392 1.31 25.59 20.04
N LEU A 393 -0.02 25.66 20.21
CA LEU A 393 -0.98 25.12 19.24
C LEU A 393 -0.85 25.78 17.87
N LEU A 394 -0.74 27.12 17.82
CA LEU A 394 -0.57 27.85 16.57
C LEU A 394 0.76 27.53 15.89
N ALA A 395 1.83 27.34 16.66
CA ALA A 395 3.13 26.97 16.11
C ALA A 395 3.10 25.56 15.50
N ALA A 396 2.30 24.66 16.08
CA ALA A 396 2.12 23.31 15.54
C ALA A 396 1.24 23.30 14.27
N GLU A 397 0.14 24.06 14.26
CA GLU A 397 -0.89 23.98 13.21
C GLU A 397 -0.68 24.98 12.05
N VAL A 398 -0.15 26.17 12.31
CA VAL A 398 -0.05 27.28 11.34
C VAL A 398 1.23 28.15 11.51
N PRO A 399 2.43 27.55 11.61
CA PRO A 399 3.67 28.26 11.98
C PRO A 399 4.01 29.46 11.10
N ASP A 400 3.76 29.37 9.80
CA ASP A 400 4.15 30.40 8.82
C ASP A 400 3.03 31.41 8.50
N ARG A 401 1.89 31.32 9.20
CA ARG A 401 0.68 32.14 8.91
C ARG A 401 0.36 33.14 10.00
N VAL A 402 0.93 33.02 11.19
CA VAL A 402 0.66 33.92 12.32
C VAL A 402 1.97 34.46 12.86
N ASP A 403 2.10 35.78 12.84
CA ASP A 403 3.10 36.47 13.67
C ASP A 403 2.38 36.99 14.92
N ALA A 404 3.01 36.89 16.07
CA ALA A 404 2.44 37.29 17.34
C ALA A 404 3.32 38.30 18.08
N ALA A 405 2.69 39.28 18.71
CA ALA A 405 3.32 40.18 19.67
C ALA A 405 2.69 39.95 21.04
N VAL A 406 3.52 39.86 22.08
CA VAL A 406 3.06 39.65 23.46
C VAL A 406 3.48 40.84 24.30
N LEU A 407 2.49 41.54 24.87
CA LEU A 407 2.69 42.63 25.80
C LEU A 407 2.08 42.25 27.14
N GLY A 408 2.91 42.20 28.18
CA GLY A 408 2.46 42.12 29.56
C GLY A 408 2.19 43.51 30.12
N TYR A 409 1.23 43.64 31.03
CA TYR A 409 1.07 44.87 31.80
C TYR A 409 0.89 44.57 33.28
N SER A 410 1.58 45.36 34.10
CA SER A 410 1.59 45.30 35.55
C SER A 410 0.96 46.54 36.17
N ASP A 411 0.60 46.47 37.45
CA ASP A 411 0.01 47.60 38.16
C ASP A 411 0.95 48.82 38.25
N HIS A 412 0.36 50.01 38.36
CA HIS A 412 1.08 51.22 38.72
C HIS A 412 1.71 51.05 40.10
N SER A 413 3.02 50.81 40.15
CA SER A 413 3.78 50.82 41.41
C SER A 413 4.52 52.15 41.54
N PHE A 414 4.34 52.80 42.69
CA PHE A 414 5.00 54.06 43.02
C PHE A 414 6.24 53.77 43.88
N ARG A 415 7.44 54.00 43.34
CA ARG A 415 8.66 54.16 44.14
C ARG A 415 9.00 55.64 44.21
N GLY A 416 8.49 56.33 45.22
CA GLY A 416 8.62 57.79 45.32
C GLY A 416 7.74 58.51 44.28
N ARG A 417 8.34 59.36 43.42
CA ARG A 417 7.62 60.13 42.37
C ARG A 417 7.66 59.49 40.98
N THR A 418 8.26 58.31 40.81
CA THR A 418 8.46 57.69 39.49
C THR A 418 7.54 56.49 39.31
N ILE A 419 6.79 56.47 38.21
CA ILE A 419 5.98 55.32 37.78
C ILE A 419 6.95 54.27 37.21
N ILE A 420 6.94 53.05 37.76
CA ILE A 420 7.71 51.93 37.21
C ILE A 420 7.08 51.49 35.88
N ASP A 421 7.88 50.99 34.93
CA ASP A 421 7.42 50.47 33.64
C ASP A 421 6.21 49.56 33.81
N VAL A 422 5.08 50.06 33.31
CA VAL A 422 3.74 49.46 33.45
C VAL A 422 3.53 48.39 32.39
N VAL A 423 4.19 48.54 31.24
CA VAL A 423 4.04 47.68 30.06
C VAL A 423 5.39 47.01 29.79
N HIS A 424 5.35 45.69 29.59
CA HIS A 424 6.51 44.83 29.40
C HIS A 424 6.41 44.09 28.07
N GLY A 425 7.53 43.89 27.40
CA GLY A 425 7.59 43.22 26.10
C GLY A 425 7.56 44.18 24.92
N GLY A 426 7.39 43.64 23.71
CA GLY A 426 7.46 44.37 22.45
C GLY A 426 6.15 44.34 21.67
N GLY A 427 5.81 45.47 21.04
CA GLY A 427 4.62 45.59 20.18
C GLY A 427 4.82 45.15 18.73
N ALA A 428 6.02 44.68 18.36
CA ALA A 428 6.30 44.18 17.02
C ALA A 428 5.89 42.70 16.90
N PRO A 429 5.08 42.32 15.89
CA PRO A 429 4.78 40.91 15.63
C PRO A 429 6.04 40.11 15.27
N GLU A 430 6.22 38.97 15.91
CA GLU A 430 7.36 38.06 15.76
C GLU A 430 6.85 36.66 15.37
N PRO A 431 7.69 35.77 14.79
CA PRO A 431 7.34 34.36 14.63
C PRO A 431 6.93 33.74 15.97
N LEU A 432 5.98 32.79 15.95
CA LEU A 432 5.36 32.24 17.17
C LEU A 432 6.37 31.70 18.21
N ALA A 433 7.48 31.10 17.77
CA ALA A 433 8.53 30.63 18.68
C ALA A 433 9.23 31.78 19.45
N ALA A 434 9.44 32.92 18.77
CA ALA A 434 9.99 34.13 19.38
C ALA A 434 8.97 34.78 20.33
N ALA A 435 7.71 34.89 19.90
CA ALA A 435 6.61 35.41 20.72
C ALA A 435 6.43 34.60 22.02
N ARG A 436 6.53 33.27 21.95
CA ARG A 436 6.50 32.38 23.12
C ARG A 436 7.70 32.59 24.05
N SER A 437 8.87 32.88 23.49
CA SER A 437 10.05 33.27 24.27
C SER A 437 9.86 34.64 24.94
N SER A 438 9.21 35.59 24.24
CA SER A 438 8.83 36.90 24.78
C SER A 438 7.85 36.76 25.95
N LEU A 439 6.85 35.87 25.87
CA LEU A 439 5.95 35.53 26.98
C LEU A 439 6.70 35.04 28.22
N LYS A 440 7.71 34.18 28.04
CA LYS A 440 8.53 33.64 29.16
C LYS A 440 9.41 34.70 29.82
N ARG A 441 9.78 35.76 29.09
CA ARG A 441 10.58 36.88 29.62
C ARG A 441 9.77 37.94 30.36
N LEU A 442 8.43 37.88 30.30
CA LEU A 442 7.59 38.82 31.04
C LEU A 442 7.80 38.65 32.55
N PRO A 443 7.89 39.75 33.32
CA PRO A 443 8.22 39.71 34.74
C PRO A 443 7.15 38.99 35.56
N ASP A 444 7.56 38.45 36.70
CA ASP A 444 6.67 37.83 37.68
C ASP A 444 5.66 38.86 38.26
N PRO A 445 4.48 38.40 38.73
CA PRO A 445 3.50 39.27 39.39
C PRO A 445 4.14 40.05 40.54
N VAL A 446 3.78 41.32 40.66
CA VAL A 446 4.20 42.21 41.75
C VAL A 446 3.12 42.26 42.83
N GLU A 447 3.49 42.09 44.10
CA GLU A 447 2.61 42.31 45.25
C GLU A 447 3.03 43.58 46.03
N PRO A 448 2.07 44.33 46.61
CA PRO A 448 0.61 44.19 46.47
C PRO A 448 0.08 44.72 45.13
N PHE A 449 -1.13 44.29 44.73
CA PHE A 449 -1.82 44.77 43.53
C PHE A 449 -3.19 45.38 43.88
N THR A 450 -3.72 46.25 43.00
CA THR A 450 -4.98 46.98 43.16
C THR A 450 -6.16 46.15 42.65
N ALA A 451 -7.03 45.66 43.53
CA ALA A 451 -8.11 44.75 43.13
C ALA A 451 -9.14 45.34 42.13
N GLY A 452 -9.27 46.67 42.03
CA GLY A 452 -10.36 47.32 41.28
C GLY A 452 -10.10 47.63 39.81
N ALA A 453 -8.84 47.76 39.38
CA ALA A 453 -8.45 48.03 37.99
C ALA A 453 -7.01 47.59 37.72
N ALA A 454 -6.68 47.45 36.44
CA ALA A 454 -5.34 47.20 35.96
C ALA A 454 -5.01 48.14 34.78
N PRO A 455 -3.73 48.47 34.50
CA PRO A 455 -3.34 49.46 33.49
C PRO A 455 -3.48 49.02 32.01
N LEU A 456 -4.63 48.48 31.63
CA LEU A 456 -4.91 48.03 30.27
C LEU A 456 -4.93 49.19 29.26
N GLU A 457 -5.31 50.40 29.70
CA GLU A 457 -5.25 51.62 28.90
C GLU A 457 -3.83 52.01 28.49
N ASP A 458 -2.84 51.76 29.35
CA ASP A 458 -1.43 51.98 29.07
C ASP A 458 -0.92 50.93 28.08
N ALA A 459 -1.29 49.66 28.26
CA ALA A 459 -0.94 48.57 27.34
C ALA A 459 -1.48 48.81 25.92
N LEU A 460 -2.74 49.22 25.80
CA LEU A 460 -3.36 49.58 24.52
C LEU A 460 -2.70 50.81 23.89
N THR A 461 -2.30 51.80 24.69
CA THR A 461 -1.62 53.00 24.19
C THR A 461 -0.20 52.69 23.71
N ALA A 462 0.53 51.86 24.45
CA ALA A 462 1.85 51.37 24.05
C ALA A 462 1.77 50.56 22.75
N LEU A 463 0.77 49.67 22.64
CA LEU A 463 0.50 48.93 21.42
C LEU A 463 0.22 49.89 20.25
N ALA A 464 -0.75 50.80 20.41
CA ALA A 464 -1.09 51.77 19.35
C ALA A 464 0.08 52.66 18.91
N SER A 465 1.06 52.90 19.78
CA SER A 465 2.22 53.76 19.49
C SER A 465 3.38 53.01 18.82
N THR A 466 3.43 51.68 18.97
CA THR A 466 4.52 50.82 18.47
C THR A 466 4.13 50.03 17.24
N VAL A 467 2.84 49.88 16.99
CA VAL A 467 2.32 49.09 15.87
C VAL A 467 2.49 49.85 14.54
N PRO A 468 3.22 49.28 13.55
CA PRO A 468 3.35 49.89 12.23
C PRO A 468 2.01 49.88 11.48
N PRO A 469 1.91 50.48 10.27
CA PRO A 469 0.74 50.29 9.41
C PRO A 469 0.44 48.79 9.16
N PRO A 470 -0.84 48.38 9.07
CA PRO A 470 -1.22 46.97 8.92
C PRO A 470 -0.69 46.38 7.62
N ARG A 471 0.09 45.30 7.74
CA ARG A 471 0.59 44.50 6.60
C ARG A 471 -0.24 43.24 6.37
N ALA A 472 -1.02 42.84 7.38
CA ALA A 472 -1.93 41.71 7.38
C ALA A 472 -3.14 42.03 8.28
N PRO A 473 -4.24 41.27 8.20
CA PRO A 473 -5.34 41.41 9.14
C PRO A 473 -4.87 41.20 10.58
N ARG A 474 -5.35 42.07 11.47
CA ARG A 474 -4.94 42.14 12.87
C ARG A 474 -5.99 41.58 13.80
N VAL A 475 -5.56 40.74 14.73
CA VAL A 475 -6.38 40.15 15.78
C VAL A 475 -5.85 40.60 17.13
N LEU A 476 -6.73 41.08 18.00
CA LEU A 476 -6.42 41.43 19.38
C LEU A 476 -6.96 40.35 20.33
N LEU A 477 -6.08 39.82 21.17
CA LEU A 477 -6.42 38.99 22.30
C LEU A 477 -6.08 39.75 23.59
N THR A 478 -7.07 39.96 24.45
CA THR A 478 -6.86 40.49 25.80
C THR A 478 -7.11 39.38 26.82
N VAL A 479 -6.12 39.06 27.66
CA VAL A 479 -6.24 38.07 28.74
C VAL A 479 -6.03 38.79 30.08
N ALA A 480 -7.10 38.96 30.85
CA ALA A 480 -7.14 39.86 31.99
C ALA A 480 -8.15 39.40 33.06
N GLY A 481 -8.09 39.95 34.25
CA GLY A 481 -9.12 39.80 35.29
C GLY A 481 -9.75 41.13 35.70
N ARG A 482 -9.05 42.25 35.51
CA ARG A 482 -9.49 43.58 35.99
C ARG A 482 -9.69 44.57 34.84
N PRO A 483 -10.70 45.45 34.92
CA PRO A 483 -10.95 46.47 33.89
C PRO A 483 -9.84 47.56 33.90
N PRO A 484 -9.73 48.39 32.84
CA PRO A 484 -8.82 49.54 32.80
C PRO A 484 -9.15 50.56 33.89
N HIS A 485 -8.18 51.41 34.24
CA HIS A 485 -8.45 52.54 35.12
C HIS A 485 -9.40 53.55 34.45
N PRO A 486 -10.31 54.18 35.22
CA PRO A 486 -11.22 55.19 34.67
C PRO A 486 -10.46 56.46 34.29
N LEU A 487 -10.98 57.18 33.28
CA LEU A 487 -10.43 58.48 32.84
C LEU A 487 -10.78 59.62 33.82
N ILE A 488 -11.90 59.49 34.53
CA ILE A 488 -12.44 60.48 35.47
C ILE A 488 -12.80 59.75 36.76
N SER A 489 -12.45 60.32 37.91
CA SER A 489 -12.78 59.74 39.22
C SER A 489 -14.30 59.65 39.40
N ASP A 490 -14.81 58.44 39.64
CA ASP A 490 -16.19 58.26 40.05
C ASP A 490 -16.36 58.72 41.50
N ARG A 491 -17.09 59.83 41.69
CA ARG A 491 -17.38 60.40 43.02
C ARG A 491 -18.54 59.70 43.75
N SER A 492 -19.19 58.72 43.13
CA SER A 492 -20.45 58.13 43.61
C SER A 492 -20.35 56.72 44.22
N GLY A 493 -19.20 56.04 44.16
CA GLY A 493 -19.06 54.61 44.52
C GLY A 493 -18.35 54.29 45.84
N ARG A 494 -18.71 53.15 46.45
CA ARG A 494 -18.24 52.64 47.77
C ARG A 494 -16.77 52.17 47.86
N ARG A 495 -15.95 52.34 46.81
CA ARG A 495 -14.47 52.24 46.81
C ARG A 495 -13.96 52.96 45.55
N PRO A 496 -13.30 54.14 45.67
CA PRO A 496 -12.79 54.84 44.49
C PRO A 496 -11.66 54.04 43.87
N VAL A 497 -11.78 53.73 42.59
CA VAL A 497 -10.66 53.26 41.77
C VAL A 497 -9.92 54.49 41.27
N ASP A 498 -8.61 54.56 41.50
CA ASP A 498 -7.80 55.70 41.08
C ASP A 498 -7.80 55.84 39.55
N VAL A 499 -7.79 57.09 39.08
CA VAL A 499 -7.67 57.41 37.66
C VAL A 499 -6.31 57.00 37.13
N CYS A 500 -6.25 56.67 35.84
CA CYS A 500 -4.97 56.41 35.16
C CYS A 500 -4.03 57.63 35.36
N PRO A 501 -2.82 57.46 35.92
CA PRO A 501 -1.86 58.55 36.10
C PRO A 501 -1.51 59.25 34.79
N SER A 502 -1.44 58.49 33.69
CA SER A 502 -1.18 58.97 32.34
C SER A 502 -2.41 59.55 31.64
N ARG A 503 -3.60 59.46 32.26
CA ARG A 503 -4.90 59.87 31.71
C ARG A 503 -5.19 59.29 30.33
N HIS A 504 -4.72 58.07 30.07
CA HIS A 504 -5.00 57.38 28.83
C HIS A 504 -6.47 56.92 28.76
N ASP A 505 -7.03 56.99 27.56
CA ASP A 505 -8.37 56.52 27.26
C ASP A 505 -8.26 55.21 26.47
N TRP A 506 -8.61 54.10 27.11
CA TRP A 506 -8.52 52.77 26.51
C TRP A 506 -9.31 52.66 25.20
N SER A 507 -10.43 53.37 25.07
CA SER A 507 -11.29 53.29 23.89
C SER A 507 -10.65 53.99 22.68
N LYS A 508 -10.03 55.14 22.91
CA LYS A 508 -9.24 55.86 21.88
C LYS A 508 -7.96 55.11 21.53
N ALA A 509 -7.31 54.48 22.50
CA ALA A 509 -6.15 53.64 22.25
C ALA A 509 -6.52 52.43 21.38
N LEU A 510 -7.59 51.71 21.73
CA LEU A 510 -8.11 50.58 20.97
C LEU A 510 -8.48 50.96 19.53
N ALA A 511 -9.10 52.11 19.30
CA ALA A 511 -9.43 52.56 17.94
C ALA A 511 -8.19 52.74 17.04
N ARG A 512 -7.04 53.06 17.63
CA ARG A 512 -5.77 53.29 16.92
C ARG A 512 -4.97 52.01 16.64
N THR A 513 -5.34 50.85 17.20
CA THR A 513 -4.63 49.60 16.93
C THR A 513 -5.00 48.97 15.57
N HIS A 514 -6.11 49.42 14.97
CA HIS A 514 -6.65 48.90 13.70
C HIS A 514 -6.91 47.38 13.71
N THR A 515 -7.32 46.84 14.86
CA THR A 515 -7.62 45.41 15.02
C THR A 515 -9.01 45.09 14.49
N GLY A 516 -9.09 44.25 13.45
CA GLY A 516 -10.35 43.86 12.81
C GLY A 516 -11.13 42.77 13.55
N ARG A 517 -10.46 42.02 14.43
CA ARG A 517 -11.07 40.99 15.28
C ARG A 517 -10.56 41.11 16.72
N ARG A 518 -11.46 41.04 17.69
CA ARG A 518 -11.17 41.33 19.11
C ARG A 518 -11.81 40.28 20.01
N VAL A 519 -10.99 39.58 20.78
CA VAL A 519 -11.41 38.54 21.72
C VAL A 519 -10.83 38.86 23.10
N ALA A 520 -11.65 38.71 24.13
CA ALA A 520 -11.25 38.88 25.51
C ALA A 520 -11.45 37.57 26.29
N VAL A 521 -10.45 37.21 27.08
CA VAL A 521 -10.53 36.16 28.09
C VAL A 521 -10.45 36.85 29.44
N VAL A 522 -11.53 36.76 30.20
CA VAL A 522 -11.62 37.29 31.56
C VAL A 522 -11.51 36.17 32.58
N ASP A 523 -11.01 36.43 33.79
CA ASP A 523 -10.96 35.43 34.86
C ASP A 523 -12.33 34.78 35.10
N GLU A 524 -13.37 35.61 35.20
CA GLU A 524 -14.76 35.18 35.38
C GLU A 524 -15.69 35.99 34.47
N VAL A 525 -16.61 35.31 33.78
CA VAL A 525 -17.64 35.96 32.95
C VAL A 525 -18.90 36.12 33.78
N THR A 526 -19.22 37.37 34.13
CA THR A 526 -20.48 37.73 34.80
C THR A 526 -21.65 37.76 33.82
N GLU A 527 -22.88 37.57 34.29
CA GLU A 527 -24.11 37.66 33.46
C GLU A 527 -24.23 38.99 32.69
N SER A 528 -23.77 40.10 33.29
CA SER A 528 -23.75 41.43 32.67
C SER A 528 -22.33 41.99 32.65
N PRO A 529 -21.50 41.62 31.64
CA PRO A 529 -20.11 42.04 31.59
C PRO A 529 -19.97 43.55 31.35
N ALA A 530 -18.98 44.14 32.00
CA ALA A 530 -18.67 45.56 31.88
C ALA A 530 -18.52 45.99 30.40
N PRO A 531 -18.90 47.23 30.02
CA PRO A 531 -18.88 47.68 28.63
C PRO A 531 -17.52 47.53 27.93
N VAL A 532 -16.42 47.66 28.69
CA VAL A 532 -15.06 47.45 28.19
C VAL A 532 -14.85 46.02 27.68
N TRP A 533 -15.32 45.01 28.42
CA TRP A 533 -15.16 43.61 28.05
C TRP A 533 -16.02 43.23 26.85
N ARG A 534 -17.21 43.82 26.72
CA ARG A 534 -18.02 43.66 25.51
C ARG A 534 -17.35 44.27 24.27
N THR A 535 -16.59 45.34 24.45
CA THR A 535 -15.89 46.02 23.34
C THR A 535 -14.61 45.29 22.95
N LEU A 536 -13.80 44.87 23.93
CA LEU A 536 -12.56 44.10 23.70
C LEU A 536 -12.84 42.64 23.31
N GLY A 537 -13.98 42.10 23.71
CA GLY A 537 -14.46 40.76 23.37
C GLY A 537 -15.58 40.75 22.35
N GLU A 538 -15.66 41.76 21.47
CA GLU A 538 -16.73 41.89 20.46
C GLU A 538 -16.95 40.60 19.64
N HIS A 539 -15.87 39.88 19.35
CA HIS A 539 -15.90 38.64 18.56
C HIS A 539 -15.79 37.38 19.42
N GLY A 540 -15.70 37.52 20.74
CA GLY A 540 -15.59 36.44 21.70
C GLY A 540 -15.23 36.97 23.08
N LEU A 541 -16.06 36.69 24.08
CA LEU A 541 -15.78 36.92 25.49
C LEU A 541 -15.84 35.57 26.21
N LEU A 542 -14.70 35.12 26.71
CA LEU A 542 -14.53 33.78 27.31
C LEU A 542 -14.10 33.90 28.77
N GLY A 543 -14.51 32.93 29.60
CA GLY A 543 -14.03 32.79 30.97
C GLY A 543 -12.78 31.92 31.01
N LEU A 544 -11.83 32.23 31.90
CA LEU A 544 -10.57 31.51 32.05
C LEU A 544 -10.78 30.04 32.48
N ASP A 545 -11.91 29.74 33.13
CA ASP A 545 -12.33 28.37 33.49
C ASP A 545 -12.75 27.49 32.31
N GLY A 546 -13.35 28.09 31.28
CA GLY A 546 -13.83 27.37 30.10
C GLY A 546 -12.94 27.51 28.87
N ALA A 547 -11.90 28.35 28.93
CA ALA A 547 -11.04 28.62 27.78
C ALA A 547 -9.95 27.55 27.63
N ASP A 548 -10.06 26.75 26.57
CA ASP A 548 -8.95 25.93 26.06
C ASP A 548 -8.26 26.61 24.86
N PRO A 549 -6.97 26.32 24.59
CA PRO A 549 -6.23 26.91 23.48
C PRO A 549 -6.90 26.78 22.10
N ARG A 550 -7.61 25.67 21.84
CA ARG A 550 -8.22 25.40 20.53
C ARG A 550 -9.52 26.18 20.36
N ALA A 551 -10.38 26.19 21.37
CA ALA A 551 -11.56 27.04 21.38
C ALA A 551 -11.18 28.53 21.26
N LEU A 552 -10.10 28.95 21.94
CA LEU A 552 -9.57 30.30 21.82
C LEU A 552 -9.05 30.60 20.41
N ALA A 553 -8.25 29.72 19.81
CA ALA A 553 -7.78 29.86 18.43
C ALA A 553 -8.95 29.95 17.42
N ALA A 554 -10.03 29.21 17.66
CA ALA A 554 -11.25 29.28 16.86
C ALA A 554 -12.01 30.60 17.05
N ALA A 555 -12.16 31.09 18.28
CA ALA A 555 -12.78 32.38 18.58
C ALA A 555 -11.99 33.54 17.94
N LEU A 556 -10.67 33.43 17.90
CA LEU A 556 -9.76 34.37 17.22
C LEU A 556 -9.81 34.26 15.68
N GLY A 557 -10.47 33.23 15.13
CA GLY A 557 -10.52 32.98 13.69
C GLY A 557 -9.20 32.49 13.08
N LEU A 558 -8.29 31.98 13.91
CA LEU A 558 -6.98 31.47 13.49
C LEU A 558 -7.06 29.99 13.08
N LEU A 559 -7.99 29.24 13.68
CA LEU A 559 -8.30 27.85 13.36
C LEU A 559 -9.82 27.66 13.16
N PRO A 560 -10.28 26.62 12.46
CA PRO A 560 -11.70 26.31 12.36
C PRO A 560 -12.28 25.87 13.71
N SER A 561 -13.56 26.18 13.96
CA SER A 561 -14.28 25.85 15.21
C SER A 561 -14.46 24.36 15.48
N ALA A 562 -14.43 23.55 14.43
CA ALA A 562 -14.36 22.10 14.50
C ALA A 562 -13.29 21.59 13.53
N PRO A 563 -12.65 20.44 13.81
CA PRO A 563 -11.77 19.82 12.84
C PRO A 563 -12.52 19.57 11.53
N VAL A 564 -12.11 20.24 10.46
CA VAL A 564 -12.65 19.94 9.13
C VAL A 564 -12.07 18.61 8.70
N ARG A 565 -12.91 17.63 8.37
CA ARG A 565 -12.44 16.35 7.86
C ARG A 565 -12.08 16.51 6.40
N PHE A 566 -10.82 16.24 6.05
CA PHE A 566 -10.38 15.97 4.69
C PHE A 566 -9.91 14.52 4.63
N SER A 567 -10.66 13.67 3.94
CA SER A 567 -10.30 12.26 3.78
C SER A 567 -9.01 12.06 2.96
N VAL A 568 -8.63 13.00 2.09
CA VAL A 568 -7.41 12.94 1.26
C VAL A 568 -6.56 14.21 1.42
N PRO A 569 -5.25 14.17 1.12
CA PRO A 569 -4.38 15.32 1.30
C PRO A 569 -4.60 16.40 0.24
N LEU A 570 -4.11 17.61 0.48
CA LEU A 570 -4.14 18.71 -0.49
C LEU A 570 -3.02 18.57 -1.52
N ALA A 571 -3.30 18.91 -2.78
CA ALA A 571 -2.32 18.93 -3.86
C ALA A 571 -1.28 20.07 -3.72
N HIS A 572 -1.69 21.19 -3.10
CA HIS A 572 -0.91 22.42 -2.98
C HIS A 572 -1.08 23.01 -1.58
N PRO A 573 -0.13 23.85 -1.11
CA PRO A 573 -0.30 24.59 0.12
C PRO A 573 -1.45 25.62 0.00
N LEU A 574 -2.04 26.02 1.14
CA LEU A 574 -3.14 26.99 1.22
C LEU A 574 -2.74 28.45 0.99
#